data_AF-A0A397ZLY9-F1
#
_entry.id   AF-A0A397ZLY9-F1
#
_cell.length_a   1.000
_cell.length_b   1.000
_cell.length_c   1.000
_cell.angle_alpha   90.00
_cell.angle_beta   90.00
_cell.angle_gamma   90.00
#
_symmetry.space_group_name_H-M   'P 1'
#
loop_
_entity.id
_entity.type
_entity.pdbx_description
1 polymer ?
#
loop_
_entity_poly.entity_id
_entity_poly.type
_entity_poly.pdbx_seq_one_letter_code
_entity_poly.pdbx_strand_id
1 'polypeptide(L)'
;LPDGYASNISSCVDVKNHKLSGLKSHDSHIIMKDLLPIAIRNLLPQDVASVIIELSRFFRSISARVLDPDELDKLQEHIIMTLCHMEMVFPPSFFTVMVHLTVHLVEEAKQGGPVAFRWMYPIERTLGHFKSYVRNRAKPEGSICEQYLADECVTFCSMYLNDIETRFNRVGRVDDRPSLVQNHNLNSEIQSSFPNVGRFVGAGQVYTLSYVERQQAHRFILINCQFLDHLRERYKKELSKKKIRQSKRNHVLDVDREVHLNFGKWLKDRVEKNDVEVVKYSSYNINGYKFRASGRDDGLKTQNSGVYVNANTVSYASSRDQNPKAGDIAYYGKLVE
;
A
#
# COMPACT_ATOMS: atom_id res chain seq x y z
N LEU A 1 -1.50 -7.05 11.21
CA LEU A 1 -1.49 -6.92 9.72
C LEU A 1 -2.49 -5.84 9.32
N PRO A 2 -2.24 -5.11 8.21
CA PRO A 2 -3.20 -4.15 7.67
C PRO A 2 -4.55 -4.80 7.36
N ASP A 3 -5.62 -4.02 7.46
CA ASP A 3 -6.96 -4.50 7.13
C ASP A 3 -7.05 -4.96 5.66
N GLY A 4 -7.65 -6.13 5.44
CA GLY A 4 -7.77 -6.74 4.10
C GLY A 4 -6.51 -7.42 3.58
N TYR A 5 -5.38 -7.37 4.29
CA TYR A 5 -4.12 -7.98 3.84
C TYR A 5 -4.10 -9.52 4.00
N ALA A 6 -4.66 -10.02 5.09
CA ALA A 6 -4.75 -11.45 5.38
C ALA A 6 -6.07 -11.79 6.06
N SER A 7 -6.42 -13.08 6.07
CA SER A 7 -7.52 -13.54 6.92
C SER A 7 -7.12 -13.43 8.40
N ASN A 8 -8.09 -13.69 9.29
CA ASN A 8 -7.81 -13.70 10.71
C ASN A 8 -7.00 -14.96 11.10
N ILE A 9 -5.68 -14.93 10.92
CA ILE A 9 -4.79 -16.07 11.22
C ILE A 9 -4.95 -16.52 12.68
N SER A 10 -5.33 -15.62 13.60
CA SER A 10 -5.54 -15.98 15.01
C SER A 10 -6.65 -17.03 15.20
N SER A 11 -7.64 -17.11 14.31
CA SER A 11 -8.68 -18.15 14.40
C SER A 11 -8.17 -19.54 13.99
N CYS A 12 -6.99 -19.60 13.39
CA CYS A 12 -6.32 -20.84 12.99
C CYS A 12 -5.29 -21.32 14.02
N VAL A 13 -5.13 -20.60 15.13
CA VAL A 13 -4.10 -20.89 16.16
C VAL A 13 -4.77 -21.50 17.38
N ASP A 14 -4.38 -22.73 17.71
CA ASP A 14 -4.67 -23.36 18.99
C ASP A 14 -3.43 -23.25 19.89
N VAL A 15 -3.46 -22.26 20.78
CA VAL A 15 -2.34 -21.97 21.70
C VAL A 15 -2.16 -23.08 22.72
N LYS A 16 -3.25 -23.71 23.19
CA LYS A 16 -3.19 -24.75 24.23
C LYS A 16 -2.49 -26.01 23.71
N ASN A 17 -2.76 -26.37 22.46
CA ASN A 17 -2.19 -27.56 21.83
C ASN A 17 -1.01 -27.26 20.90
N HIS A 18 -0.52 -26.01 20.88
CA HIS A 18 0.57 -25.54 20.00
C HIS A 18 0.37 -25.92 18.53
N LYS A 19 -0.87 -25.82 18.03
CA LYS A 19 -1.25 -26.29 16.69
C LYS A 19 -1.76 -25.15 15.82
N LEU A 20 -1.36 -25.17 14.55
CA LEU A 20 -1.97 -24.38 13.49
C LEU A 20 -2.91 -25.28 12.69
N SER A 21 -4.16 -24.88 12.52
CA SER A 21 -5.15 -25.66 11.76
C SER A 21 -6.17 -24.76 11.05
N GLY A 22 -6.73 -25.23 9.94
CA GLY A 22 -7.74 -24.49 9.19
C GLY A 22 -7.20 -23.37 8.29
N LEU A 23 -5.88 -23.28 8.10
CA LEU A 23 -5.25 -22.35 7.15
C LEU A 23 -5.70 -22.65 5.72
N LYS A 24 -6.02 -21.60 4.96
CA LYS A 24 -6.22 -21.69 3.51
C LYS A 24 -4.91 -21.42 2.76
N SER A 25 -4.87 -21.75 1.47
CA SER A 25 -3.71 -21.54 0.59
C SER A 25 -3.17 -20.10 0.67
N HIS A 26 -4.07 -19.11 0.70
CA HIS A 26 -3.72 -17.70 0.89
C HIS A 26 -3.02 -17.43 2.23
N ASP A 27 -3.53 -17.99 3.33
CA ASP A 27 -2.98 -17.76 4.66
C ASP A 27 -1.58 -18.36 4.79
N SER A 28 -1.40 -19.57 4.26
CA SER A 28 -0.09 -20.23 4.19
C SER A 28 0.92 -19.41 3.39
N HIS A 29 0.52 -18.80 2.26
CA HIS A 29 1.39 -17.93 1.48
C HIS A 29 1.78 -16.65 2.23
N ILE A 30 0.84 -15.99 2.93
CA ILE A 30 1.15 -14.82 3.75
C ILE A 30 2.12 -15.20 4.88
N ILE A 31 1.88 -16.35 5.53
CA ILE A 31 2.79 -16.85 6.58
C ILE A 31 4.17 -17.06 5.98
N MET A 32 4.28 -17.81 4.89
CA MET A 32 5.56 -18.15 4.26
C MET A 32 6.34 -16.91 3.82
N LYS A 33 5.71 -15.98 3.08
CA LYS A 33 6.45 -14.87 2.45
C LYS A 33 6.71 -13.68 3.37
N ASP A 34 5.83 -13.44 4.37
CA ASP A 34 5.88 -12.22 5.19
C ASP A 34 6.15 -12.49 6.68
N LEU A 35 5.47 -13.46 7.29
CA LEU A 35 5.51 -13.64 8.75
C LEU A 35 6.62 -14.58 9.22
N LEU A 36 6.78 -15.72 8.55
CA LEU A 36 7.75 -16.75 8.85
C LEU A 36 9.18 -16.22 8.89
N PRO A 37 9.69 -15.47 7.89
CA PRO A 37 11.07 -14.97 7.93
C PRO A 37 11.33 -14.02 9.11
N ILE A 38 10.30 -13.34 9.61
CA ILE A 38 10.42 -12.47 10.79
C ILE A 38 10.42 -13.32 12.06
N ALA A 39 9.51 -14.30 12.14
CA ALA A 39 9.34 -15.13 13.31
C ALA A 39 10.58 -15.99 13.61
N ILE A 40 11.18 -16.61 12.58
CA ILE A 40 12.26 -17.59 12.78
C ILE A 40 13.64 -16.97 12.99
N ARG A 41 13.81 -15.67 12.69
CA ARG A 41 15.13 -15.01 12.62
C ARG A 41 15.98 -15.17 13.88
N ASN A 42 15.35 -15.23 15.05
CA ASN A 42 16.01 -15.38 16.34
C ASN A 42 15.60 -16.66 17.08
N LEU A 43 14.90 -17.58 16.41
CA LEU A 43 14.40 -18.83 17.02
C LEU A 43 15.17 -20.07 16.55
N LEU A 44 15.70 -20.06 15.33
CA LEU A 44 16.40 -21.19 14.73
C LEU A 44 17.91 -20.92 14.62
N PRO A 45 18.75 -21.96 14.51
CA PRO A 45 20.16 -21.80 14.15
C PRO A 45 20.30 -20.96 12.88
N GLN A 46 21.35 -20.13 12.83
CA GLN A 46 21.53 -19.15 11.76
C GLN A 46 21.50 -19.78 10.36
N ASP A 47 22.14 -20.94 10.20
CA ASP A 47 22.24 -21.65 8.92
C ASP A 47 20.89 -22.21 8.45
N VAL A 48 19.99 -22.53 9.38
CA VAL A 48 18.63 -22.99 9.06
C VAL A 48 17.73 -21.79 8.76
N ALA A 49 17.82 -20.75 9.58
CA ALA A 49 17.02 -19.54 9.42
C ALA A 49 17.33 -18.81 8.11
N SER A 50 18.62 -18.71 7.74
CA SER A 50 19.06 -18.04 6.51
C SER A 50 18.39 -18.62 5.28
N VAL A 51 18.43 -19.95 5.14
CA VAL A 51 17.91 -20.65 3.97
C VAL A 51 16.38 -20.55 3.88
N ILE A 52 15.66 -20.66 5.00
CA ILE A 52 14.20 -20.45 5.00
C ILE A 52 13.86 -19.00 4.65
N ILE A 53 14.64 -18.02 5.15
CA ILE A 53 14.46 -16.60 4.82
C ILE A 53 14.74 -16.34 3.33
N GLU A 54 15.75 -16.97 2.74
CA GLU A 54 16.06 -16.90 1.31
C GLU A 54 14.89 -17.43 0.46
N LEU A 55 14.34 -18.60 0.81
CA LEU A 55 13.16 -19.14 0.15
C LEU A 55 11.95 -18.21 0.28
N SER A 56 11.73 -17.66 1.48
CA SER A 56 10.64 -16.71 1.74
C SER A 56 10.79 -15.43 0.92
N ARG A 57 12.02 -14.93 0.77
CA ARG A 57 12.33 -13.76 -0.09
C ARG A 57 12.07 -14.06 -1.55
N PHE A 58 12.47 -15.24 -2.04
CA PHE A 58 12.14 -15.66 -3.40
C PHE A 58 10.63 -15.61 -3.66
N PHE A 59 9.83 -16.24 -2.79
CA PHE A 59 8.37 -16.23 -2.92
C PHE A 59 7.78 -14.83 -2.83
N ARG A 60 8.35 -13.96 -1.99
CA ARG A 60 7.94 -12.55 -1.91
C ARG A 60 8.22 -11.80 -3.22
N SER A 61 9.39 -12.00 -3.82
CA SER A 61 9.80 -11.34 -5.06
C SER A 61 8.99 -11.83 -6.26
N ILE A 62 8.86 -13.15 -6.45
CA ILE A 62 8.10 -13.69 -7.60
C ILE A 62 6.60 -13.39 -7.50
N SER A 63 6.08 -13.20 -6.28
CA SER A 63 4.68 -12.83 -6.01
C SER A 63 4.43 -11.31 -6.08
N ALA A 64 5.42 -10.51 -6.49
CA ALA A 64 5.22 -9.07 -6.63
C ALA A 64 4.16 -8.78 -7.70
N ARG A 65 3.41 -7.69 -7.50
CA ARG A 65 2.37 -7.25 -8.44
C ARG A 65 2.96 -6.81 -9.79
N VAL A 66 4.18 -6.29 -9.77
CA VAL A 66 4.95 -5.87 -10.93
C VAL A 66 6.27 -6.62 -10.87
N LEU A 67 6.63 -7.27 -11.97
CA LEU A 67 7.89 -7.98 -12.14
C LEU A 67 8.72 -7.24 -13.18
N ASP A 68 9.99 -7.04 -12.88
CA ASP A 68 10.97 -6.52 -13.83
C ASP A 68 11.58 -7.71 -14.60
N PRO A 69 11.37 -7.81 -15.93
CA PRO A 69 11.93 -8.91 -16.73
C PRO A 69 13.44 -9.07 -16.57
N ASP A 70 14.18 -7.96 -16.41
CA ASP A 70 15.64 -7.98 -16.32
C ASP A 70 16.14 -8.57 -14.98
N GLU A 71 15.29 -8.57 -13.95
CA GLU A 71 15.58 -9.16 -12.63
C GLU A 71 15.15 -10.63 -12.52
N LEU A 72 14.35 -11.15 -13.48
CA LEU A 72 13.87 -12.53 -13.42
C LEU A 72 14.99 -13.55 -13.59
N ASP A 73 15.99 -13.30 -14.44
CA ASP A 73 17.13 -14.21 -14.60
C ASP A 73 17.93 -14.35 -13.29
N LYS A 74 18.16 -13.23 -12.59
CA LYS A 74 18.81 -13.25 -11.27
C LYS A 74 17.95 -14.01 -10.26
N LEU A 75 16.63 -13.85 -10.32
CA LEU A 75 15.71 -14.56 -9.45
C LEU A 75 15.72 -16.08 -9.70
N GLN A 76 15.92 -16.51 -10.95
CA GLN A 76 16.11 -17.92 -11.33
C GLN A 76 17.40 -18.49 -10.73
N GLU A 77 18.52 -17.76 -10.84
CA GLU A 77 19.79 -18.17 -10.22
C GLU A 77 19.67 -18.27 -8.70
N HIS A 78 19.01 -17.30 -8.06
CA HIS A 78 18.80 -17.29 -6.62
C HIS A 78 18.01 -18.50 -6.11
N ILE A 79 16.93 -18.90 -6.79
CA ILE A 79 16.13 -20.06 -6.33
C ILE A 79 16.90 -21.37 -6.49
N ILE A 80 17.68 -21.52 -7.56
CA ILE A 80 18.55 -22.70 -7.76
C ILE A 80 19.53 -22.81 -6.59
N MET A 81 20.25 -21.73 -6.28
CA MET A 81 21.19 -21.71 -5.15
C MET A 81 20.51 -21.94 -3.80
N THR A 82 19.33 -21.35 -3.60
CA THR A 82 18.54 -21.52 -2.37
C THR A 82 18.18 -22.99 -2.17
N LEU A 83 17.72 -23.69 -3.22
CA LEU A 83 17.39 -25.11 -3.15
C LEU A 83 18.63 -25.97 -2.85
N CYS A 84 19.78 -25.67 -3.46
CA CYS A 84 21.04 -26.36 -3.12
C CYS A 84 21.42 -26.17 -1.65
N HIS A 85 21.31 -24.96 -1.10
CA HIS A 85 21.56 -24.73 0.33
C HIS A 85 20.53 -25.44 1.22
N MET A 86 19.27 -25.53 0.79
CA MET A 86 18.26 -26.32 1.49
C MET A 86 18.66 -27.80 1.55
N GLU A 87 19.18 -28.37 0.47
CA GLU A 87 19.56 -29.79 0.41
C GLU A 87 20.70 -30.14 1.39
N MET A 88 21.55 -29.15 1.71
CA MET A 88 22.61 -29.32 2.70
C MET A 88 22.08 -29.33 4.15
N VAL A 89 20.91 -28.72 4.39
CA VAL A 89 20.37 -28.48 5.74
C VAL A 89 19.21 -29.43 6.08
N PHE A 90 18.35 -29.73 5.12
CA PHE A 90 17.13 -30.50 5.32
C PHE A 90 17.28 -31.96 4.86
N PRO A 91 16.56 -32.91 5.48
CA PRO A 91 16.61 -34.31 5.07
C PRO A 91 16.03 -34.50 3.65
N PRO A 92 16.48 -35.52 2.90
CA PRO A 92 15.97 -35.82 1.55
C PRO A 92 14.44 -35.97 1.48
N SER A 93 13.79 -36.39 2.56
CA SER A 93 12.32 -36.51 2.64
C SER A 93 11.58 -35.18 2.51
N PHE A 94 12.26 -34.05 2.73
CA PHE A 94 11.69 -32.72 2.51
C PHE A 94 11.53 -32.41 1.01
N PHE A 95 12.41 -32.93 0.16
CA PHE A 95 12.48 -32.62 -1.27
C PHE A 95 11.49 -33.45 -2.08
N THR A 96 10.22 -33.12 -1.90
CA THR A 96 9.14 -33.64 -2.73
C THR A 96 9.09 -32.93 -4.08
N VAL A 97 8.31 -33.48 -5.02
CA VAL A 97 8.03 -32.83 -6.31
C VAL A 97 7.57 -31.37 -6.14
N MET A 98 6.81 -31.07 -5.09
CA MET A 98 6.33 -29.69 -4.83
C MET A 98 7.47 -28.70 -4.54
N VAL A 99 8.53 -29.14 -3.86
CA VAL A 99 9.70 -28.28 -3.60
C VAL A 99 10.47 -28.06 -4.89
N HIS A 100 10.65 -29.13 -5.69
CA HIS A 100 11.33 -29.01 -6.98
C HIS A 100 10.62 -28.05 -7.93
N LEU A 101 9.28 -28.08 -8.01
CA LEU A 101 8.50 -27.19 -8.89
C LEU A 101 8.76 -25.70 -8.66
N THR A 102 9.26 -25.30 -7.50
CA THR A 102 9.59 -23.90 -7.20
C THR A 102 10.63 -23.31 -8.16
N VAL A 103 11.52 -24.14 -8.71
CA VAL A 103 12.55 -23.72 -9.69
C VAL A 103 11.94 -23.29 -11.02
N HIS A 104 10.75 -23.77 -11.36
CA HIS A 104 10.07 -23.47 -12.63
C HIS A 104 9.20 -22.21 -12.57
N LEU A 105 8.94 -21.68 -11.37
CA LEU A 105 8.03 -20.53 -11.19
C LEU A 105 8.51 -19.26 -11.89
N VAL A 106 9.83 -19.09 -12.05
CA VAL A 106 10.39 -17.93 -12.74
C VAL A 106 10.12 -18.02 -14.25
N GLU A 107 10.37 -19.18 -14.86
CA GLU A 107 10.03 -19.41 -16.27
C GLU A 107 8.52 -19.27 -16.50
N GLU A 108 7.70 -19.80 -15.58
CA GLU A 108 6.25 -19.63 -15.61
C GLU A 108 5.86 -18.14 -15.54
N ALA A 109 6.58 -17.32 -14.78
CA ALA A 109 6.38 -15.87 -14.68
C ALA A 109 6.86 -15.10 -15.91
N LYS A 110 7.93 -15.53 -16.58
CA LYS A 110 8.36 -14.97 -17.86
C LYS A 110 7.30 -15.19 -18.94
N GLN A 111 6.71 -16.37 -18.99
CA GLN A 111 5.71 -16.73 -20.00
C GLN A 111 4.33 -16.17 -19.68
N GLY A 112 3.88 -16.28 -18.41
CA GLY A 112 2.52 -15.97 -17.98
C GLY A 112 2.35 -14.62 -17.29
N GLY A 113 3.43 -13.85 -17.12
CA GLY A 113 3.42 -12.59 -16.37
C GLY A 113 3.31 -12.76 -14.85
N PRO A 114 2.99 -11.69 -14.10
CA PRO A 114 2.95 -11.71 -12.64
C PRO A 114 2.06 -12.81 -12.06
N VAL A 115 2.60 -13.56 -11.10
CA VAL A 115 1.96 -14.75 -10.52
C VAL A 115 0.61 -14.40 -9.84
N ALA A 116 0.46 -13.17 -9.33
CA ALA A 116 -0.75 -12.71 -8.67
C ALA A 116 -2.03 -12.84 -9.53
N PHE A 117 -1.92 -12.75 -10.86
CA PHE A 117 -3.05 -12.88 -11.78
C PHE A 117 -3.40 -14.34 -12.12
N ARG A 118 -2.51 -15.28 -11.79
CA ARG A 118 -2.64 -16.71 -12.08
C ARG A 118 -2.80 -17.55 -10.82
N TRP A 119 -2.92 -16.90 -9.66
CA TRP A 119 -3.23 -17.60 -8.42
C TRP A 119 -4.57 -18.33 -8.50
N MET A 120 -4.62 -19.49 -7.86
CA MET A 120 -5.86 -20.26 -7.72
C MET A 120 -6.84 -19.64 -6.71
N TYR A 121 -6.47 -18.60 -5.96
CA TYR A 121 -7.34 -18.05 -4.90
C TYR A 121 -8.71 -17.55 -5.39
N PRO A 122 -8.83 -16.83 -6.53
CA PRO A 122 -10.14 -16.45 -7.04
C PRO A 122 -10.97 -17.68 -7.41
N ILE A 123 -10.35 -18.70 -8.02
CA ILE A 123 -11.02 -19.96 -8.38
C ILE A 123 -11.48 -20.71 -7.13
N GLU A 124 -10.60 -20.90 -6.14
CA GLU A 124 -10.93 -21.54 -4.86
C GLU A 124 -12.10 -20.82 -4.16
N ARG A 125 -12.11 -19.48 -4.18
CA ARG A 125 -13.18 -18.67 -3.59
C ARG A 125 -14.51 -18.86 -4.34
N THR A 126 -14.47 -18.86 -5.68
CA THR A 126 -15.66 -19.11 -6.51
C THR A 126 -16.21 -20.51 -6.30
N LEU A 127 -15.35 -21.54 -6.25
CA LEU A 127 -15.77 -22.91 -5.96
C LEU A 127 -16.35 -23.01 -4.54
N GLY A 128 -15.79 -22.29 -3.57
CA GLY A 128 -16.36 -22.18 -2.23
C GLY A 128 -17.77 -21.56 -2.23
N HIS A 129 -18.01 -20.57 -3.08
CA HIS A 129 -19.34 -19.97 -3.29
C HIS A 129 -20.32 -20.96 -3.92
N PHE A 130 -19.93 -21.65 -5.00
CA PHE A 130 -20.76 -22.67 -5.64
C PHE A 130 -21.07 -23.85 -4.73
N LYS A 131 -20.16 -24.19 -3.81
CA LYS A 131 -20.45 -25.20 -2.79
C LYS A 131 -21.67 -24.83 -1.93
N SER A 132 -21.91 -23.55 -1.69
CA SER A 132 -23.11 -23.09 -0.97
C SER A 132 -24.40 -23.25 -1.77
N TYR A 133 -24.31 -23.39 -3.09
CA TYR A 133 -25.46 -23.58 -3.99
C TYR A 133 -25.96 -25.04 -3.99
N VAL A 134 -25.15 -25.98 -3.50
CA VAL A 134 -25.50 -27.40 -3.47
C VAL A 134 -26.54 -27.67 -2.38
N ARG A 135 -27.83 -27.54 -2.73
CA ARG A 135 -28.96 -27.92 -1.86
C ARG A 135 -29.27 -29.42 -1.93
N ASN A 136 -29.11 -30.04 -3.10
CA ASN A 136 -29.27 -31.49 -3.29
C ASN A 136 -27.92 -32.14 -3.63
N ARG A 137 -27.37 -32.88 -2.67
CA ARG A 137 -26.07 -33.57 -2.83
C ARG A 137 -26.11 -34.76 -3.81
N ALA A 138 -27.30 -35.29 -4.14
CA ALA A 138 -27.43 -36.35 -5.14
C ALA A 138 -27.33 -35.82 -6.58
N LYS A 139 -27.52 -34.51 -6.78
CA LYS A 139 -27.40 -33.81 -8.07
C LYS A 139 -26.75 -32.43 -7.86
N PRO A 140 -25.45 -32.39 -7.51
CA PRO A 140 -24.79 -31.15 -7.14
C PRO A 140 -24.69 -30.15 -8.31
N GLU A 141 -24.42 -30.64 -9.51
CA GLU A 141 -24.32 -29.80 -10.72
C GLU A 141 -25.66 -29.14 -11.06
N GLY A 142 -26.75 -29.90 -10.96
CA GLY A 142 -28.10 -29.38 -11.15
C GLY A 142 -28.48 -28.33 -10.11
N SER A 143 -28.13 -28.56 -8.84
CA SER A 143 -28.36 -27.59 -7.76
C SER A 143 -27.59 -26.29 -7.97
N ILE A 144 -26.33 -26.39 -8.40
CA ILE A 144 -25.50 -25.22 -8.71
C ILE A 144 -26.10 -24.45 -9.87
N CYS A 145 -26.49 -25.13 -10.95
CA CYS A 145 -27.08 -24.50 -12.14
C CYS A 145 -28.36 -23.73 -11.80
N GLU A 146 -29.29 -24.35 -11.07
CA GLU A 146 -30.56 -23.73 -10.68
C GLU A 146 -30.35 -22.49 -9.81
N GLN A 147 -29.50 -22.58 -8.79
CA GLN A 147 -29.22 -21.47 -7.89
C GLN A 147 -28.42 -20.35 -8.58
N TYR A 148 -27.54 -20.70 -9.51
CA TYR A 148 -26.80 -19.73 -10.32
C TYR A 148 -27.76 -18.93 -11.22
N LEU A 149 -28.70 -19.60 -11.89
CA LEU A 149 -29.75 -18.93 -12.68
C LEU A 149 -30.57 -17.97 -11.81
N ALA A 150 -30.98 -18.40 -10.61
CA ALA A 150 -31.69 -17.53 -9.67
C ALA A 150 -30.85 -16.31 -9.26
N ASP A 151 -29.56 -16.48 -8.97
CA ASP A 151 -28.65 -15.37 -8.61
C ASP A 151 -28.47 -14.39 -9.77
N GLU A 152 -28.34 -14.87 -11.01
CA GLU A 152 -28.28 -14.02 -12.21
C GLU A 152 -29.58 -13.22 -12.41
N CYS A 153 -30.74 -13.86 -12.30
CA CYS A 153 -32.03 -13.17 -12.43
C CYS A 153 -32.20 -12.08 -11.37
N VAL A 154 -31.91 -12.38 -10.10
CA VAL A 154 -32.00 -11.40 -9.00
C VAL A 154 -30.97 -10.29 -9.19
N THR A 155 -29.75 -10.62 -9.62
CA THR A 155 -28.72 -9.62 -9.91
C THR A 155 -29.17 -8.68 -11.03
N PHE A 156 -29.73 -9.21 -12.13
CA PHE A 156 -30.27 -8.39 -13.22
C PHE A 156 -31.40 -7.47 -12.73
N CYS A 157 -32.39 -7.99 -12.01
CA CYS A 157 -33.48 -7.18 -11.46
C CYS A 157 -32.95 -6.08 -10.53
N SER A 158 -31.88 -6.36 -9.77
CA SER A 158 -31.30 -5.40 -8.82
C SER A 158 -30.71 -4.14 -9.48
N MET A 159 -30.42 -4.17 -10.78
CA MET A 159 -29.98 -2.97 -11.52
C MET A 159 -31.08 -1.90 -11.62
N TYR A 160 -32.35 -2.29 -11.48
CA TYR A 160 -33.50 -1.40 -11.61
C TYR A 160 -34.08 -0.97 -10.26
N LEU A 161 -33.49 -1.42 -9.14
CA LEU A 161 -33.96 -1.14 -7.80
C LEU A 161 -33.02 -0.14 -7.12
N ASN A 162 -33.46 1.11 -7.01
CA ASN A 162 -32.64 2.21 -6.45
C ASN A 162 -32.85 2.44 -4.95
N ASP A 163 -34.02 2.06 -4.42
CA ASP A 163 -34.41 2.37 -3.03
C ASP A 163 -34.03 1.28 -2.03
N ILE A 164 -33.39 0.20 -2.48
CA ILE A 164 -32.94 -0.90 -1.64
C ILE A 164 -31.46 -1.18 -1.85
N GLU A 165 -30.82 -1.79 -0.86
CA GLU A 165 -29.43 -2.24 -1.01
C GLU A 165 -29.35 -3.43 -1.98
N THR A 166 -28.48 -3.31 -2.98
CA THR A 166 -28.25 -4.28 -4.06
C THR A 166 -26.76 -4.59 -4.20
N ARG A 167 -26.42 -5.60 -5.01
CA ARG A 167 -25.02 -5.92 -5.30
C ARG A 167 -24.23 -4.76 -5.92
N PHE A 168 -24.91 -3.82 -6.58
CA PHE A 168 -24.31 -2.68 -7.29
C PHE A 168 -24.19 -1.41 -6.46
N ASN A 169 -25.14 -1.15 -5.55
CA ASN A 169 -25.13 0.06 -4.73
C ASN A 169 -24.64 -0.18 -3.29
N ARG A 170 -24.49 -1.44 -2.87
CA ARG A 170 -23.96 -1.78 -1.54
C ARG A 170 -22.60 -1.15 -1.34
N VAL A 171 -22.41 -0.60 -0.14
CA VAL A 171 -21.18 0.05 0.22
C VAL A 171 -20.08 -1.00 0.37
N GLY A 172 -18.92 -0.74 -0.23
CA GLY A 172 -17.75 -1.60 -0.08
C GLY A 172 -17.30 -1.71 1.38
N ARG A 173 -16.32 -2.59 1.65
CA ARG A 173 -15.71 -2.77 2.98
C ARG A 173 -15.23 -1.44 3.58
N VAL A 174 -14.77 -0.53 2.73
CA VAL A 174 -14.35 0.82 3.06
C VAL A 174 -15.24 1.78 2.27
N ASP A 175 -15.95 2.67 2.97
CA ASP A 175 -16.73 3.73 2.34
C ASP A 175 -15.89 4.99 2.22
N ASP A 176 -15.39 5.24 1.02
CA ASP A 176 -14.59 6.41 0.66
C ASP A 176 -15.38 7.46 -0.15
N ARG A 177 -16.70 7.28 -0.28
CA ARG A 177 -17.54 8.25 -0.99
C ARG A 177 -17.52 9.59 -0.26
N PRO A 178 -17.27 10.71 -0.96
CA PRO A 178 -17.18 12.01 -0.35
C PRO A 178 -18.48 12.36 0.38
N SER A 179 -18.36 12.90 1.58
CA SER A 179 -19.53 13.28 2.37
C SER A 179 -20.21 14.48 1.72
N LEU A 180 -21.53 14.36 1.44
CA LEU A 180 -22.34 15.40 0.79
C LEU A 180 -22.40 16.73 1.57
N VAL A 181 -21.91 16.74 2.81
CA VAL A 181 -22.10 17.80 3.81
C VAL A 181 -21.18 19.03 3.60
N GLN A 182 -20.20 18.99 2.69
CA GLN A 182 -19.22 20.09 2.50
C GLN A 182 -19.17 20.70 1.09
N ASN A 183 -20.25 20.61 0.30
CA ASN A 183 -20.36 21.36 -0.96
C ASN A 183 -20.77 22.83 -0.72
N HIS A 184 -20.04 23.55 0.13
CA HIS A 184 -20.14 25.01 0.19
C HIS A 184 -19.01 25.60 -0.66
N ASN A 185 -19.39 26.17 -1.81
CA ASN A 185 -18.58 26.92 -2.80
C ASN A 185 -18.16 26.14 -4.07
N LEU A 186 -19.17 25.75 -4.85
CA LEU A 186 -19.06 25.14 -6.20
C LEU A 186 -18.36 26.00 -7.27
N ASN A 187 -17.91 27.23 -6.96
CA ASN A 187 -17.46 28.22 -7.96
C ASN A 187 -15.99 28.63 -7.84
N SER A 188 -15.11 27.85 -7.19
CA SER A 188 -13.67 28.18 -7.09
C SER A 188 -12.80 27.22 -7.89
N GLU A 189 -11.86 27.76 -8.70
CA GLU A 189 -10.77 26.99 -9.34
C GLU A 189 -9.87 26.24 -8.33
N ILE A 190 -10.00 26.57 -7.04
CA ILE A 190 -9.28 25.90 -5.95
C ILE A 190 -9.86 24.49 -5.72
N GLN A 191 -11.16 24.28 -5.92
CA GLN A 191 -11.81 22.99 -5.68
C GLN A 191 -11.48 21.95 -6.78
N SER A 192 -11.17 22.39 -8.00
CA SER A 192 -10.63 21.51 -9.05
C SER A 192 -9.17 21.11 -8.77
N SER A 193 -8.41 21.98 -8.08
CA SER A 193 -7.01 21.72 -7.70
C SER A 193 -6.89 20.87 -6.43
N PHE A 194 -7.88 20.92 -5.53
CA PHE A 194 -7.95 20.13 -4.29
C PHE A 194 -9.34 19.48 -4.14
N PRO A 195 -9.65 18.42 -4.92
CA PRO A 195 -10.90 17.71 -4.77
C PRO A 195 -10.99 17.08 -3.37
N ASN A 196 -12.18 17.08 -2.78
CA ASN A 196 -12.45 16.30 -1.57
C ASN A 196 -12.41 14.80 -1.95
N VAL A 197 -11.26 14.16 -1.75
CA VAL A 197 -11.09 12.73 -2.02
C VAL A 197 -11.21 11.96 -0.71
N GLY A 198 -12.15 11.02 -0.65
CA GLY A 198 -12.34 10.17 0.52
C GLY A 198 -13.39 10.68 1.51
N ARG A 199 -13.44 10.02 2.67
CA ARG A 199 -14.44 10.23 3.71
C ARG A 199 -13.82 10.18 5.10
N PHE A 200 -14.01 11.23 5.89
CA PHE A 200 -13.66 11.22 7.30
C PHE A 200 -14.65 10.37 8.13
N VAL A 201 -14.16 9.77 9.21
CA VAL A 201 -14.96 8.90 10.09
C VAL A 201 -14.81 9.34 11.55
N GLY A 202 -15.96 9.57 12.21
CA GLY A 202 -16.03 10.05 13.59
C GLY A 202 -16.30 11.56 13.68
N ALA A 203 -16.43 12.06 14.90
CA ALA A 203 -16.59 13.49 15.16
C ALA A 203 -15.29 14.24 14.83
N GLY A 204 -15.41 15.35 14.09
CA GLY A 204 -14.31 16.27 13.88
C GLY A 204 -14.01 17.06 15.15
N GLN A 205 -12.73 17.26 15.44
CA GLN A 205 -12.28 18.10 16.54
C GLN A 205 -11.57 19.32 15.96
N VAL A 206 -12.03 20.52 16.33
CA VAL A 206 -11.34 21.75 15.96
C VAL A 206 -9.98 21.76 16.64
N TYR A 207 -8.92 21.96 15.87
CA TYR A 207 -7.56 21.97 16.36
C TYR A 207 -6.79 23.14 15.77
N THR A 208 -6.03 23.81 16.63
CA THR A 208 -5.12 24.87 16.21
C THR A 208 -3.74 24.25 15.97
N LEU A 209 -3.28 24.29 14.72
CA LEU A 209 -1.94 23.80 14.37
C LEU A 209 -0.86 24.56 15.14
N SER A 210 0.12 23.83 15.67
CA SER A 210 1.36 24.44 16.14
C SER A 210 2.11 25.12 15.00
N TYR A 211 3.02 26.04 15.33
CA TYR A 211 3.84 26.71 14.32
C TYR A 211 4.60 25.73 13.41
N VAL A 212 5.12 24.64 13.98
CA VAL A 212 5.88 23.62 13.24
C VAL A 212 4.96 22.83 12.30
N GLU A 213 3.82 22.34 12.79
CA GLU A 213 2.85 21.59 11.97
C GLU A 213 2.31 22.47 10.83
N ARG A 214 2.00 23.74 11.12
CA ARG A 214 1.54 24.71 10.10
C ARG A 214 2.61 24.92 9.03
N GLN A 215 3.87 25.09 9.43
CA GLN A 215 4.99 25.23 8.49
C GLN A 215 5.19 23.97 7.64
N GLN A 216 5.08 22.78 8.22
CA GLN A 216 5.20 21.51 7.51
C GLN A 216 4.06 21.32 6.50
N ALA A 217 2.81 21.55 6.91
CA ALA A 217 1.64 21.45 6.04
C ALA A 217 1.72 22.45 4.87
N HIS A 218 2.04 23.71 5.16
CA HIS A 218 2.26 24.72 4.13
C HIS A 218 3.37 24.31 3.16
N ARG A 219 4.53 23.87 3.68
CA ARG A 219 5.67 23.46 2.86
C ARG A 219 5.29 22.29 1.94
N PHE A 220 4.55 21.31 2.45
CA PHE A 220 4.08 20.19 1.67
C PHE A 220 3.23 20.64 0.48
N ILE A 221 2.23 21.51 0.72
CA ILE A 221 1.37 22.06 -0.34
C ILE A 221 2.21 22.88 -1.34
N LEU A 222 3.08 23.75 -0.84
CA LEU A 222 3.90 24.65 -1.65
C LEU A 222 4.86 23.93 -2.59
N ILE A 223 5.28 22.72 -2.24
CA ILE A 223 6.20 21.91 -3.06
C ILE A 223 5.43 20.97 -3.99
N ASN A 224 4.40 20.29 -3.48
CA ASN A 224 3.77 19.17 -4.19
C ASN A 224 2.52 19.57 -5.00
N CYS A 225 2.00 20.78 -4.82
CA CYS A 225 0.84 21.24 -5.59
C CYS A 225 1.27 21.69 -7.00
N GLN A 226 0.77 21.02 -8.03
CA GLN A 226 1.08 21.33 -9.44
C GLN A 226 0.59 22.73 -9.86
N PHE A 227 -0.54 23.18 -9.31
CA PHE A 227 -1.05 24.53 -9.55
C PHE A 227 0.01 25.61 -9.27
N LEU A 228 0.91 25.37 -8.31
CA LEU A 228 1.95 26.32 -7.92
C LEU A 228 3.25 26.20 -8.75
N ASP A 229 3.35 25.26 -9.69
CA ASP A 229 4.56 25.06 -10.52
C ASP A 229 4.97 26.32 -11.27
N HIS A 230 4.00 26.99 -11.90
CA HIS A 230 4.26 28.21 -12.64
C HIS A 230 4.83 29.34 -11.75
N LEU A 231 4.35 29.42 -10.49
CA LEU A 231 4.86 30.38 -9.51
C LEU A 231 6.26 29.98 -9.00
N ARG A 232 6.51 28.68 -8.79
CA ARG A 232 7.84 28.16 -8.45
C ARG A 232 8.85 28.49 -9.55
N GLU A 233 8.50 28.27 -10.81
CA GLU A 233 9.35 28.59 -11.95
C GLU A 233 9.57 30.10 -12.12
N ARG A 234 8.55 30.92 -11.86
CA ARG A 234 8.70 32.38 -11.82
C ARG A 234 9.67 32.81 -10.72
N TYR A 235 9.57 32.24 -9.52
CA TYR A 235 10.48 32.53 -8.41
C TYR A 235 11.92 32.09 -8.72
N LYS A 236 12.12 30.90 -9.29
CA LYS A 236 13.44 30.44 -9.78
C LYS A 236 14.04 31.42 -10.80
N LYS A 237 13.24 31.92 -11.76
CA LYS A 237 13.69 32.94 -12.72
C LYS A 237 14.08 34.26 -12.06
N GLU A 238 13.34 34.70 -11.03
CA GLU A 238 13.69 35.91 -10.25
C GLU A 238 14.99 35.73 -9.45
N LEU A 239 15.21 34.56 -8.87
CA LEU A 239 16.46 34.21 -8.18
C LEU A 239 17.65 34.19 -9.13
N SER A 240 17.51 33.57 -10.31
CA SER A 240 18.54 33.57 -11.35
C SER A 240 18.91 34.98 -11.80
N LYS A 241 17.92 35.88 -11.95
CA LYS A 241 18.15 37.29 -12.32
C LYS A 241 18.86 38.10 -11.22
N LYS A 242 18.53 37.88 -9.94
CA LYS A 242 19.19 38.55 -8.81
C LYS A 242 20.64 38.09 -8.62
N LYS A 243 20.93 36.80 -8.80
CA LYS A 243 22.27 36.22 -8.62
C LYS A 243 23.21 36.41 -9.81
N ILE A 244 22.73 36.72 -11.02
CA ILE A 244 23.61 37.18 -12.14
C ILE A 244 24.41 38.44 -11.77
N ARG A 245 23.98 39.20 -10.76
CA ARG A 245 24.68 40.40 -10.24
C ARG A 245 25.72 40.11 -9.15
N GLN A 246 25.83 38.87 -8.63
CA GLN A 246 26.77 38.50 -7.57
C GLN A 246 27.51 37.20 -7.93
N SER A 247 28.84 37.22 -7.84
CA SER A 247 29.80 36.29 -8.48
C SER A 247 29.53 34.78 -8.37
N LYS A 248 30.01 34.05 -9.40
CA LYS A 248 29.90 32.61 -9.70
C LYS A 248 30.61 31.72 -8.66
N ARG A 249 29.84 30.97 -7.84
CA ARG A 249 30.20 29.63 -7.34
C ARG A 249 28.95 28.94 -6.78
N ASN A 250 28.69 27.70 -7.22
CA ASN A 250 27.61 26.77 -6.81
C ASN A 250 26.20 27.04 -7.39
N HIS A 251 26.01 26.70 -8.66
CA HIS A 251 24.87 27.13 -9.49
C HIS A 251 23.53 26.38 -9.27
N VAL A 252 23.53 25.12 -8.79
CA VAL A 252 22.30 24.31 -8.71
C VAL A 252 21.86 24.02 -7.27
N LEU A 253 22.82 23.76 -6.37
CA LEU A 253 22.58 23.44 -4.95
C LEU A 253 21.95 24.60 -4.15
N ASP A 254 22.11 25.83 -4.64
CA ASP A 254 21.70 27.05 -3.94
C ASP A 254 20.30 27.52 -4.35
N VAL A 255 19.81 27.17 -5.55
CA VAL A 255 18.49 27.60 -6.03
C VAL A 255 17.38 26.72 -5.46
N ASP A 256 17.54 25.39 -5.49
CA ASP A 256 16.49 24.49 -5.00
C ASP A 256 16.32 24.59 -3.48
N ARG A 257 17.42 24.76 -2.74
CA ARG A 257 17.42 25.06 -1.30
C ARG A 257 16.74 26.39 -1.00
N GLU A 258 17.02 27.43 -1.78
CA GLU A 258 16.42 28.76 -1.63
C GLU A 258 14.92 28.75 -1.92
N VAL A 259 14.49 28.03 -2.96
CA VAL A 259 13.07 27.78 -3.25
C VAL A 259 12.42 27.06 -2.08
N HIS A 260 13.03 25.98 -1.57
CA HIS A 260 12.52 25.23 -0.44
C HIS A 260 12.37 26.05 0.85
N LEU A 261 13.26 27.02 1.10
CA LEU A 261 13.28 27.81 2.33
C LEU A 261 12.44 29.09 2.25
N ASN A 262 12.42 29.76 1.10
CA ASN A 262 11.94 31.14 0.99
C ASN A 262 10.78 31.34 0.01
N PHE A 263 10.39 30.32 -0.78
CA PHE A 263 9.22 30.43 -1.67
C PHE A 263 7.93 30.75 -0.90
N GLY A 264 7.72 30.14 0.27
CA GLY A 264 6.54 30.41 1.10
C GLY A 264 6.46 31.85 1.58
N LYS A 265 7.60 32.49 1.91
CA LYS A 265 7.65 33.91 2.27
C LYS A 265 7.37 34.79 1.04
N TRP A 266 8.01 34.48 -0.08
CA TRP A 266 7.81 35.20 -1.35
C TRP A 266 6.35 35.18 -1.81
N LEU A 267 5.66 34.05 -1.64
CA LEU A 267 4.25 33.91 -1.96
C LEU A 267 3.37 34.66 -0.96
N LYS A 268 3.68 34.59 0.34
CA LYS A 268 2.94 35.29 1.40
C LYS A 268 2.91 36.80 1.22
N ASP A 269 3.98 37.40 0.69
CA ASP A 269 4.01 38.84 0.41
C ASP A 269 3.11 39.25 -0.77
N ARG A 270 2.53 38.27 -1.48
CA ARG A 270 1.76 38.46 -2.72
C ARG A 270 0.33 37.89 -2.64
N VAL A 271 -0.09 37.39 -1.48
CA VAL A 271 -1.41 36.81 -1.26
C VAL A 271 -1.97 37.27 0.09
N GLU A 272 -3.26 37.55 0.17
CA GLU A 272 -3.93 37.93 1.42
C GLU A 272 -3.93 36.79 2.46
N LYS A 273 -3.88 37.15 3.74
CA LYS A 273 -3.88 36.21 4.86
C LYS A 273 -5.31 35.81 5.22
N ASN A 274 -5.53 34.51 5.37
CA ASN A 274 -6.59 33.98 6.22
C ASN A 274 -5.97 33.13 7.34
N ASP A 275 -6.48 33.26 8.56
CA ASP A 275 -6.23 32.26 9.59
C ASP A 275 -7.12 31.05 9.35
N VAL A 276 -6.51 29.87 9.39
CA VAL A 276 -7.16 28.61 9.05
C VAL A 276 -7.19 27.77 10.32
N GLU A 277 -8.39 27.56 10.85
CA GLU A 277 -8.65 26.48 11.78
C GLU A 277 -8.75 25.17 11.00
N VAL A 278 -8.14 24.10 11.52
CA VAL A 278 -8.23 22.79 10.91
C VAL A 278 -9.09 21.87 11.75
N VAL A 279 -9.78 20.94 11.09
CA VAL A 279 -10.55 19.90 11.76
C VAL A 279 -9.75 18.61 11.71
N LYS A 280 -9.46 18.06 12.89
CA LYS A 280 -8.83 16.74 13.05
C LYS A 280 -9.88 15.64 13.04
N TYR A 281 -9.52 14.50 12.47
CA TYR A 281 -10.34 13.29 12.47
C TYR A 281 -9.50 12.09 12.92
N SER A 282 -10.12 11.18 13.65
CA SER A 282 -9.45 9.97 14.17
C SER A 282 -9.33 8.84 13.13
N SER A 283 -10.06 8.94 12.01
CA SER A 283 -9.98 7.99 10.90
C SER A 283 -10.40 8.64 9.58
N TYR A 284 -9.80 8.15 8.48
CA TYR A 284 -10.07 8.61 7.13
C TYR A 284 -10.07 7.44 6.15
N ASN A 285 -11.07 7.40 5.27
CA ASN A 285 -11.21 6.39 4.22
C ASN A 285 -10.88 7.03 2.87
N ILE A 286 -9.99 6.43 2.09
CA ILE A 286 -9.62 6.93 0.77
C ILE A 286 -9.10 5.80 -0.10
N ASN A 287 -9.49 5.76 -1.39
CA ASN A 287 -9.05 4.77 -2.38
C ASN A 287 -9.27 3.32 -1.92
N GLY A 288 -10.39 3.05 -1.25
CA GLY A 288 -10.69 1.74 -0.67
C GLY A 288 -9.84 1.34 0.56
N TYR A 289 -8.99 2.24 1.08
CA TYR A 289 -8.21 2.02 2.30
C TYR A 289 -8.76 2.83 3.47
N LYS A 290 -8.67 2.24 4.67
CA LYS A 290 -9.07 2.88 5.93
C LYS A 290 -7.82 3.18 6.74
N PHE A 291 -7.57 4.44 7.01
CA PHE A 291 -6.50 4.93 7.86
C PHE A 291 -7.05 5.34 9.23
N ARG A 292 -6.28 5.09 10.30
CA ARG A 292 -6.67 5.44 11.67
C ARG A 292 -5.49 6.05 12.42
N ALA A 293 -5.74 7.03 13.28
CA ALA A 293 -4.72 7.48 14.22
C ALA A 293 -4.39 6.35 15.21
N SER A 294 -3.15 6.30 15.70
CA SER A 294 -2.65 5.24 16.57
C SER A 294 -3.48 5.05 17.83
N GLY A 295 -4.02 6.13 18.42
CA GLY A 295 -4.90 6.03 19.59
C GLY A 295 -6.22 5.31 19.30
N ARG A 296 -6.79 5.51 18.11
CA ARG A 296 -8.00 4.79 17.67
C ARG A 296 -7.72 3.34 17.28
N ASP A 297 -6.51 3.05 16.84
CA ASP A 297 -6.08 1.69 16.50
C ASP A 297 -5.85 0.81 17.74
N ASP A 298 -5.66 1.43 18.91
CA ASP A 298 -5.36 0.70 20.14
C ASP A 298 -6.53 -0.21 20.56
N GLY A 299 -6.22 -1.41 21.00
CA GLY A 299 -7.20 -2.46 21.35
C GLY A 299 -7.98 -3.06 20.17
N LEU A 300 -7.80 -2.58 18.93
CA LEU A 300 -8.48 -3.15 17.76
C LEU A 300 -7.74 -4.39 17.20
N LYS A 301 -8.52 -5.28 16.57
CA LYS A 301 -7.97 -6.51 15.94
C LYS A 301 -7.09 -6.23 14.72
N THR A 302 -7.25 -5.09 14.05
CA THR A 302 -6.48 -4.70 12.86
C THR A 302 -5.82 -3.35 13.05
N GLN A 303 -4.58 -3.22 12.56
CA GLN A 303 -3.77 -2.01 12.66
C GLN A 303 -3.72 -1.32 11.29
N ASN A 304 -4.17 -0.08 11.24
CA ASN A 304 -4.34 0.74 10.04
C ASN A 304 -3.76 2.16 10.20
N SER A 305 -2.84 2.34 11.15
CA SER A 305 -2.13 3.60 11.42
C SER A 305 -0.82 3.74 10.66
N GLY A 306 -0.30 2.65 10.09
CA GLY A 306 0.94 2.69 9.31
C GLY A 306 0.77 3.47 8.01
N VAL A 307 1.72 4.35 7.73
CA VAL A 307 1.82 5.09 6.46
C VAL A 307 3.18 4.87 5.82
N TYR A 308 3.18 4.79 4.49
CA TYR A 308 4.36 4.63 3.67
C TYR A 308 4.40 5.75 2.65
N VAL A 309 5.55 6.40 2.53
CA VAL A 309 5.79 7.43 1.52
C VAL A 309 7.11 7.12 0.85
N ASN A 310 7.10 7.03 -0.47
CA ASN A 310 8.34 7.02 -1.25
C ASN A 310 8.65 8.47 -1.64
N ALA A 311 9.80 8.99 -1.22
CA ALA A 311 10.18 10.36 -1.49
C ALA A 311 11.55 10.42 -2.16
N ASN A 312 11.60 11.15 -3.28
CA ASN A 312 12.87 11.44 -3.95
C ASN A 312 13.75 12.28 -3.02
N THR A 313 14.81 11.66 -2.52
CA THR A 313 15.72 12.24 -1.54
C THR A 313 17.10 12.37 -2.15
N VAL A 314 17.68 13.55 -2.01
CA VAL A 314 19.06 13.82 -2.41
C VAL A 314 19.98 13.41 -1.26
N SER A 315 20.77 12.36 -1.48
CA SER A 315 21.73 11.81 -0.52
C SER A 315 23.16 12.28 -0.83
N TYR A 316 23.94 12.51 0.22
CA TYR A 316 25.34 12.97 0.15
C TYR A 316 26.22 11.94 0.84
N ALA A 317 27.32 11.51 0.20
CA ALA A 317 28.25 10.55 0.80
C ALA A 317 29.05 11.17 1.97
N SER A 318 29.23 12.49 1.97
CA SER A 318 29.84 13.24 3.07
C SER A 318 29.48 14.72 3.00
N SER A 319 29.82 15.50 4.03
CA SER A 319 29.63 16.96 4.06
C SER A 319 30.43 17.74 3.00
N ARG A 320 31.42 17.10 2.35
CA ARG A 320 32.25 17.67 1.28
C ARG A 320 31.83 17.19 -0.12
N ASP A 321 30.80 16.35 -0.20
CA ASP A 321 30.33 15.79 -1.46
C ASP A 321 29.73 16.88 -2.35
N GLN A 322 30.29 17.02 -3.56
CA GLN A 322 29.81 17.97 -4.56
C GLN A 322 28.86 17.33 -5.58
N ASN A 323 28.72 15.99 -5.57
CA ASN A 323 27.93 15.24 -6.54
C ASN A 323 26.89 14.36 -5.83
N PRO A 324 25.86 14.98 -5.22
CA PRO A 324 24.85 14.21 -4.52
C PRO A 324 24.02 13.36 -5.47
N LYS A 325 23.55 12.22 -4.98
CA LYS A 325 22.71 11.29 -5.74
C LYS A 325 21.26 11.40 -5.26
N ALA A 326 20.38 11.75 -6.19
CA ALA A 326 18.94 11.67 -5.99
C ALA A 326 18.50 10.21 -6.15
N GLY A 327 17.67 9.75 -5.22
CA GLY A 327 17.09 8.42 -5.28
C GLY A 327 15.80 8.38 -4.47
N ASP A 328 14.93 7.46 -4.84
CA ASP A 328 13.70 7.23 -4.09
C ASP A 328 14.02 6.52 -2.78
N ILE A 329 13.73 7.20 -1.67
CA ILE A 329 13.87 6.66 -0.32
C ILE A 329 12.49 6.41 0.26
N ALA A 330 12.30 5.19 0.74
CA ALA A 330 11.14 4.74 1.46
C ALA A 330 11.15 5.27 2.91
N TYR A 331 10.12 6.02 3.28
CA TYR A 331 9.85 6.43 4.66
C TYR A 331 8.60 5.72 5.18
N TYR A 332 8.70 5.26 6.42
CA TYR A 332 7.61 4.59 7.13
C TYR A 332 7.28 5.40 8.37
N GLY A 333 5.98 5.59 8.63
CA GLY A 333 5.50 6.32 9.78
C GLY A 333 4.22 5.71 10.33
N LYS A 334 3.73 6.30 11.42
CA LYS A 334 2.40 6.02 11.96
C LYS A 334 1.64 7.34 12.08
N LEU A 335 0.36 7.30 11.75
CA LEU A 335 -0.56 8.38 12.05
C LEU A 335 -0.73 8.46 13.56
N VAL A 336 -0.39 9.61 14.12
CA VAL A 336 -0.58 9.95 15.53
C VAL A 336 -1.73 10.97 15.64
N GLU A 337 -2.21 11.19 16.86
CA GLU A 337 -3.32 12.13 17.14
C GLU A 337 -2.97 13.61 16.93
#